data_AF-A0A328A8V7-F1
#
_entry.id   AF-A0A328A8V7-F1
#
_cell.length_a   1.000
_cell.length_b   1.000
_cell.length_c   1.000
_cell.angle_alpha   90.00
_cell.angle_beta   90.00
_cell.angle_gamma   90.00
#
_symmetry.space_group_name_H-M   'P 1'
#
loop_
_entity.id
_entity.type
_entity.pdbx_description
1 polymer ?
#
loop_
_entity_poly.entity_id
_entity_poly.type
_entity_poly.pdbx_seq_one_letter_code
_entity_poly.pdbx_strand_id
1 'polypeptide(L)'
;MRHRSAELVPDAVLTSALVRTPIDLHVIWTGGDIVCQPGSLRSRALACVTEIGRPISLRTVLQRAAQLEDGMGLDPNTVRSSVRLHQTSKPAVVLLVRRLPSGDYVAVTDIPYAGAVDRRLSAGDLVLDRRGQAYWGGVRASPEAAA
;
A
#
# COMPACT_ATOMS: atom_id res chain seq x y z
N MET A 1 20.67 -6.30 -16.43
CA MET A 1 20.30 -5.37 -15.34
C MET A 1 20.23 -6.21 -14.07
N ARG A 2 21.12 -6.01 -13.08
CA ARG A 2 21.14 -6.86 -11.87
C ARG A 2 20.00 -6.46 -10.94
N HIS A 3 19.14 -7.40 -10.58
CA HIS A 3 18.10 -7.18 -9.57
C HIS A 3 18.80 -6.97 -8.23
N ARG A 4 18.47 -5.89 -7.50
CA ARG A 4 18.85 -5.80 -6.09
C ARG A 4 18.06 -6.87 -5.34
N SER A 5 18.77 -7.76 -4.67
CA SER A 5 18.20 -8.81 -3.83
C SER A 5 17.61 -8.22 -2.55
N ALA A 6 16.88 -9.04 -1.78
CA ALA A 6 16.62 -8.68 -0.38
C ALA A 6 17.97 -8.47 0.31
N GLU A 7 18.03 -7.57 1.28
CA GLU A 7 19.25 -7.22 2.00
C GLU A 7 19.00 -7.28 3.50
N LEU A 8 20.07 -7.46 4.28
CA LEU A 8 19.98 -7.32 5.73
C LEU A 8 19.60 -5.87 6.03
N VAL A 9 18.44 -5.65 6.63
CA VAL A 9 17.99 -4.32 7.04
C VAL A 9 18.38 -4.13 8.50
N PRO A 10 19.35 -3.26 8.83
CA PRO A 10 19.72 -3.03 10.23
C PRO A 10 18.55 -2.45 11.01
N ASP A 11 18.36 -2.90 12.26
CA ASP A 11 17.26 -2.45 13.14
C ASP A 11 17.23 -0.93 13.31
N ALA A 12 18.39 -0.28 13.33
CA ALA A 12 18.49 1.18 13.41
C ALA A 12 17.87 1.88 12.19
N VAL A 13 18.02 1.30 10.99
CA VAL A 13 17.44 1.83 9.74
C VAL A 13 15.93 1.68 9.76
N LEU A 14 15.42 0.50 10.15
CA LEU A 14 13.98 0.27 10.29
C LEU A 14 13.38 1.20 11.34
N THR A 15 13.99 1.30 12.52
CA THR A 15 13.53 2.17 13.61
C THR A 15 13.47 3.63 13.16
N SER A 16 14.54 4.14 12.54
CA SER A 16 14.57 5.50 11.98
C SER A 16 13.50 5.72 10.89
N ALA A 17 13.25 4.71 10.07
CA ALA A 17 12.19 4.77 9.06
C ALA A 17 10.79 4.81 9.69
N LEU A 18 10.53 4.02 10.74
CA LEU A 18 9.25 3.99 11.44
C LEU A 18 8.96 5.32 12.13
N VAL A 19 9.94 5.90 12.83
CA VAL A 19 9.81 7.21 13.49
C VAL A 19 9.40 8.31 12.50
N ARG A 20 10.02 8.35 11.32
CA ARG A 20 9.72 9.33 10.26
C ARG A 20 8.43 9.07 9.50
N THR A 21 7.80 7.91 9.67
CA THR A 21 6.56 7.56 8.97
C THR A 21 5.37 8.02 9.80
N PRO A 22 4.49 8.90 9.29
CA PRO A 22 3.30 9.32 10.02
C PRO A 22 2.38 8.12 10.35
N ILE A 23 1.75 8.15 11.52
CA ILE A 23 0.91 7.06 12.04
C ILE A 23 -0.42 6.90 11.30
N ASP A 24 -0.88 7.97 10.68
CA ASP A 24 -2.14 8.08 9.96
C ASP A 24 -2.03 7.61 8.51
N LEU A 25 -0.82 7.34 8.01
CA LEU A 25 -0.63 6.80 6.67
C LEU A 25 -0.94 5.30 6.61
N HIS A 26 -1.81 4.96 5.68
CA HIS A 26 -2.23 3.60 5.42
C HIS A 26 -2.11 3.28 3.93
N VAL A 27 -1.98 2.01 3.63
CA VAL A 27 -1.96 1.44 2.29
C VAL A 27 -3.21 0.60 2.14
N ILE A 28 -3.92 0.76 1.02
CA ILE A 28 -5.04 -0.09 0.63
C ILE A 28 -4.65 -0.81 -0.66
N TRP A 29 -4.66 -2.14 -0.63
CA TRP A 29 -4.58 -2.94 -1.85
C TRP A 29 -5.97 -3.11 -2.45
N THR A 30 -6.11 -2.82 -3.73
CA THR A 30 -7.42 -2.87 -4.43
C THR A 30 -7.83 -4.28 -4.86
N GLY A 31 -6.93 -5.27 -4.75
CA GLY A 31 -7.13 -6.62 -5.28
C GLY A 31 -6.80 -6.76 -6.77
N GLY A 32 -6.42 -5.68 -7.45
CA GLY A 32 -5.99 -5.73 -8.85
C GLY A 32 -4.64 -6.42 -9.05
N ASP A 33 -4.46 -6.98 -10.24
CA ASP A 33 -3.24 -7.68 -10.65
C ASP A 33 -2.04 -6.74 -10.73
N ILE A 34 -0.96 -7.12 -10.06
CA ILE A 34 0.28 -6.34 -10.09
C ILE A 34 1.02 -6.64 -11.39
N VAL A 35 0.95 -5.72 -12.35
CA VAL A 35 1.75 -5.78 -13.58
C VAL A 35 3.20 -5.40 -13.27
N CYS A 36 3.98 -6.34 -12.77
CA CYS A 36 5.41 -6.20 -12.59
C CYS A 36 6.11 -7.54 -12.81
N GLN A 37 7.41 -7.50 -13.08
CA GLN A 37 8.19 -8.73 -13.21
C GLN A 37 8.15 -9.52 -11.88
N PRO A 38 7.73 -10.80 -11.90
CA PRO A 38 7.74 -11.64 -10.72
C PRO A 38 9.13 -11.68 -10.06
N GLY A 39 9.16 -11.64 -8.73
CA GLY A 39 10.41 -11.63 -7.95
C GLY A 39 11.15 -10.28 -7.91
N SER A 40 10.69 -9.28 -8.66
CA SER A 40 11.24 -7.91 -8.52
C SER A 40 11.02 -7.35 -7.11
N LEU A 41 11.88 -6.44 -6.67
CA LEU A 41 11.70 -5.74 -5.38
C LEU A 41 10.31 -5.12 -5.22
N ARG A 42 9.73 -4.62 -6.33
CA ARG A 42 8.41 -4.02 -6.35
C ARG A 42 7.32 -5.05 -6.09
N SER A 43 7.38 -6.20 -6.79
CA SER A 43 6.46 -7.31 -6.57
C SER A 43 6.48 -7.80 -5.12
N ARG A 44 7.69 -7.91 -4.53
CA ARG A 44 7.91 -8.38 -3.17
C ARG A 44 7.45 -7.37 -2.12
N ALA A 45 7.70 -6.07 -2.35
CA ALA A 45 7.21 -5.01 -1.46
C ALA A 45 5.68 -4.99 -1.38
N LEU A 46 5.00 -5.23 -2.51
CA LEU A 46 3.55 -5.28 -2.53
C LEU A 46 2.98 -6.59 -1.97
N ALA A 47 3.69 -7.71 -2.09
CA ALA A 47 3.29 -8.97 -1.46
C ALA A 47 3.18 -8.88 0.08
N CYS A 48 3.76 -7.85 0.70
CA CYS A 48 3.61 -7.56 2.13
C CYS A 48 2.22 -7.02 2.52
N VAL A 49 1.41 -6.62 1.54
CA VAL A 49 0.03 -6.12 1.69
C VAL A 49 -0.91 -7.22 1.18
N THR A 50 -1.42 -8.05 2.08
CA THR A 50 -2.23 -9.22 1.71
C THR A 50 -3.74 -8.96 1.87
N GLU A 51 -4.10 -7.90 2.58
CA GLU A 51 -5.46 -7.60 2.95
C GLU A 51 -6.17 -6.74 1.88
N ILE A 52 -6.86 -7.41 0.95
CA ILE A 52 -7.63 -6.76 -0.12
C ILE A 52 -8.71 -5.85 0.48
N GLY A 53 -8.74 -4.60 0.02
CA GLY A 53 -9.73 -3.58 0.39
C GLY A 53 -9.60 -3.04 1.82
N ARG A 54 -8.72 -3.62 2.65
CA ARG A 54 -8.54 -3.22 4.05
C ARG A 54 -7.33 -2.28 4.19
N PRO A 55 -7.48 -1.12 4.86
CA PRO A 55 -6.35 -0.27 5.15
C PRO A 55 -5.38 -0.92 6.14
N ILE A 56 -4.09 -0.88 5.81
CA ILE A 56 -3.00 -1.33 6.69
C ILE A 56 -2.08 -0.14 6.94
N SER A 57 -1.64 0.06 8.18
CA SER A 57 -0.67 1.12 8.48
C SER A 57 0.59 0.93 7.63
N LEU A 58 1.09 2.02 7.03
CA LEU A 58 2.34 1.99 6.29
C LEU A 58 3.50 1.50 7.17
N ARG A 59 3.48 1.80 8.48
CA ARG A 59 4.46 1.28 9.45
C ARG A 59 4.45 -0.26 9.52
N THR A 60 3.27 -0.87 9.55
CA THR A 60 3.12 -2.33 9.52
C THR A 60 3.65 -2.93 8.23
N VAL A 61 3.39 -2.28 7.08
CA VAL A 61 3.95 -2.74 5.80
C VAL A 61 5.48 -2.67 5.81
N LEU A 62 6.08 -1.61 6.36
CA LEU A 62 7.53 -1.49 6.51
C LEU A 62 8.11 -2.59 7.40
N GLN A 63 7.45 -2.91 8.51
CA GLN A 63 7.87 -3.99 9.42
C GLN A 63 7.81 -5.36 8.73
N ARG A 64 6.71 -5.67 8.04
CA ARG A 64 6.56 -6.91 7.26
C ARG A 64 7.64 -7.03 6.19
N ALA A 65 7.87 -5.96 5.45
CA ALA A 65 8.87 -5.93 4.39
C ALA A 65 10.30 -6.08 4.90
N ALA A 66 10.60 -5.62 6.11
CA ALA A 66 11.91 -5.82 6.74
C ALA A 66 12.16 -7.28 7.17
N GLN A 67 11.11 -8.11 7.25
CA GLN A 67 11.16 -9.51 7.69
C GLN A 67 10.78 -10.49 6.57
N LEU A 68 10.97 -10.10 5.30
CA LEU A 68 10.44 -10.83 4.15
C LEU A 68 11.03 -12.24 3.97
N GLU A 69 12.34 -12.42 4.20
CA GLU A 69 13.08 -13.66 3.89
C GLU A 69 14.07 -14.00 5.01
N ASP A 70 13.67 -14.75 6.05
CA ASP A 70 14.53 -15.34 7.09
C ASP A 70 15.73 -14.46 7.55
N GLY A 71 15.46 -13.19 7.88
CA GLY A 71 16.47 -12.21 8.34
C GLY A 71 16.93 -11.21 7.27
N MET A 72 16.51 -11.39 6.02
CA MET A 72 16.67 -10.46 4.92
C MET A 72 15.33 -9.77 4.64
N GLY A 73 15.40 -8.50 4.27
CA GLY A 73 14.22 -7.67 4.05
C GLY A 73 14.40 -6.67 2.92
N LEU A 74 13.44 -5.77 2.82
CA LEU A 74 13.45 -4.67 1.87
C LEU A 74 13.73 -3.37 2.61
N ASP A 75 14.64 -2.57 2.05
CA ASP A 75 14.86 -1.21 2.54
C ASP A 75 13.53 -0.42 2.57
N PRO A 76 13.22 0.29 3.68
CA PRO A 76 12.00 1.05 3.81
C PRO A 76 11.73 2.06 2.68
N ASN A 77 12.77 2.65 2.05
CA ASN A 77 12.57 3.56 0.93
C ASN A 77 12.18 2.82 -0.35
N THR A 78 12.65 1.57 -0.53
CA THR A 78 12.20 0.69 -1.62
C THR A 78 10.69 0.42 -1.51
N VAL A 79 10.20 0.14 -0.30
CA VAL A 79 8.77 -0.07 -0.04
C VAL A 79 7.95 1.18 -0.36
N ARG A 80 8.36 2.35 0.17
CA ARG A 80 7.68 3.63 -0.09
C ARG A 80 7.66 3.98 -1.57
N SER A 81 8.77 3.77 -2.27
CA SER A 81 8.89 4.04 -3.70
C SER A 81 8.00 3.10 -4.51
N SER A 82 7.89 1.84 -4.10
CA SER A 82 7.01 0.86 -4.74
C SER A 82 5.53 1.25 -4.57
N VAL A 83 5.10 1.62 -3.36
CA VAL A 83 3.73 2.12 -3.10
C VAL A 83 3.41 3.33 -3.99
N ARG A 84 4.30 4.33 -4.04
CA ARG A 84 4.09 5.53 -4.88
C ARG A 84 4.00 5.20 -6.37
N LEU A 85 4.86 4.32 -6.87
CA LEU A 85 4.87 3.91 -8.28
C LEU A 85 3.59 3.18 -8.66
N HIS A 86 3.11 2.27 -7.82
CA HIS A 86 1.88 1.51 -8.09
C HIS A 86 0.60 2.30 -7.87
N GLN A 87 0.67 3.43 -7.18
CA GLN A 87 -0.43 4.38 -7.10
C GLN A 87 -0.65 5.16 -8.41
N THR A 88 0.39 5.26 -9.25
CA THR A 88 0.28 5.92 -10.56
C THR A 88 0.09 4.92 -11.72
N SER A 89 -0.02 3.61 -11.45
CA SER A 89 -0.30 2.61 -12.48
C SER A 89 -1.74 2.68 -12.98
N LYS A 90 -2.00 2.05 -14.12
CA LYS A 90 -3.34 1.91 -14.69
C LYS A 90 -3.72 0.42 -14.81
N PRO A 91 -4.71 -0.08 -14.02
CA PRO A 91 -5.33 0.59 -12.88
C PRO A 91 -4.34 0.76 -11.71
N ALA A 92 -4.63 1.67 -10.78
CA ALA A 92 -3.87 1.82 -9.55
C ALA A 92 -4.17 0.64 -8.63
N VAL A 93 -3.18 -0.23 -8.43
CA VAL A 93 -3.37 -1.46 -7.64
C VAL A 93 -3.27 -1.19 -6.15
N VAL A 94 -2.56 -0.12 -5.76
CA VAL A 94 -2.30 0.24 -4.37
C VAL A 94 -2.54 1.72 -4.17
N LEU A 95 -3.22 2.07 -3.07
CA LEU A 95 -3.58 3.45 -2.73
C LEU A 95 -2.89 3.83 -1.41
N LEU A 96 -2.09 4.89 -1.42
CA LEU A 96 -1.63 5.54 -0.20
C LEU A 96 -2.67 6.54 0.27
N VAL A 97 -3.20 6.30 1.47
CA VAL A 97 -4.26 7.08 2.08
C VAL A 97 -3.86 7.59 3.45
N ARG A 98 -4.55 8.61 3.92
CA ARG A 98 -4.42 9.18 5.26
C ARG A 98 -5.72 8.99 6.02
N ARG A 99 -5.64 8.43 7.22
CA ARG A 99 -6.78 8.29 8.12
C ARG A 99 -7.04 9.61 8.84
N LEU A 100 -8.25 10.14 8.71
CA LEU A 100 -8.72 11.33 9.42
C LEU A 100 -9.21 10.97 10.83
N PRO A 101 -9.29 11.94 11.76
CA PRO A 101 -9.89 11.73 13.07
C PRO A 101 -11.34 11.23 13.02
N SER A 102 -12.08 11.54 11.94
CA SER A 102 -13.44 11.03 11.70
C SER A 102 -13.50 9.52 11.47
N GLY A 103 -12.35 8.87 11.21
CA GLY A 103 -12.24 7.48 10.80
C GLY A 103 -12.24 7.27 9.28
N ASP A 104 -12.48 8.33 8.51
CA ASP A 104 -12.44 8.28 7.05
C ASP A 104 -11.00 8.25 6.52
N TYR A 105 -10.78 7.69 5.34
CA TYR A 105 -9.49 7.62 4.68
C TYR A 105 -9.54 8.42 3.39
N VAL A 106 -8.60 9.34 3.23
CA VAL A 106 -8.50 10.22 2.07
C VAL A 106 -7.22 9.98 1.28
N ALA A 107 -7.24 10.24 -0.02
CA ALA A 107 -6.05 10.11 -0.85
C ALA A 107 -4.96 11.11 -0.40
N VAL A 108 -3.72 10.66 -0.28
CA VAL A 108 -2.58 11.53 0.12
C VAL A 108 -2.10 12.41 -1.04
N THR A 109 -2.23 11.91 -2.26
CA THR A 109 -1.86 12.57 -3.51
C THR A 109 -2.86 12.16 -4.58
N ASP A 110 -2.87 12.87 -5.70
CA ASP A 110 -3.65 12.50 -6.86
C ASP A 110 -3.38 11.06 -7.31
N ILE A 111 -4.46 10.33 -7.60
CA ILE A 111 -4.50 8.95 -8.08
C ILE A 111 -5.19 8.97 -9.44
N PRO A 112 -4.47 8.89 -10.56
CA PRO A 112 -5.05 9.11 -11.89
C PRO A 112 -6.05 8.02 -12.30
N TYR A 113 -5.86 6.78 -11.83
CA TYR A 113 -6.62 5.60 -12.26
C TYR A 113 -7.05 4.73 -11.06
N ALA A 114 -7.80 5.29 -10.11
CA ALA A 114 -8.19 4.58 -8.90
C ALA A 114 -9.18 3.44 -9.20
N GLY A 115 -8.76 2.22 -8.86
CA GLY A 115 -9.54 0.97 -8.92
C GLY A 115 -10.13 0.63 -10.30
N ALA A 116 -11.16 -0.21 -10.30
CA ALA A 116 -11.68 -0.89 -11.50
C ALA A 116 -12.36 0.04 -12.53
N VAL A 117 -12.68 1.28 -12.14
CA VAL A 117 -13.37 2.26 -13.00
C VAL A 117 -12.43 3.33 -13.56
N ASP A 118 -11.11 3.17 -13.37
CA ASP A 118 -10.08 4.13 -13.79
C ASP A 118 -10.39 5.58 -13.36
N ARG A 119 -11.08 5.75 -12.22
CA ARG A 119 -11.54 7.05 -11.75
C ARG A 119 -10.35 7.82 -11.20
N ARG A 120 -10.22 9.09 -11.59
CA ARG A 120 -9.28 9.99 -10.91
C ARG A 120 -9.79 10.35 -9.51
N LEU A 121 -8.92 10.20 -8.52
CA LEU A 121 -9.06 10.80 -7.19
C LEU A 121 -8.01 11.89 -7.03
N SER A 122 -8.40 13.02 -6.48
CA SER A 122 -7.50 14.11 -6.12
C SER A 122 -6.98 13.92 -4.69
N ALA A 123 -5.86 14.56 -4.36
CA ALA A 123 -5.41 14.64 -2.98
C ALA A 123 -6.53 15.19 -2.07
N GLY A 124 -6.82 14.48 -0.97
CA GLY A 124 -7.90 14.82 -0.04
C GLY A 124 -9.26 14.20 -0.36
N ASP A 125 -9.44 13.62 -1.55
CA ASP A 125 -10.69 12.93 -1.88
C ASP A 125 -10.91 11.71 -0.98
N LEU A 126 -12.18 11.48 -0.63
CA LEU A 126 -12.59 10.32 0.15
C LEU A 126 -12.31 9.04 -0.64
N VAL A 127 -11.51 8.16 -0.04
CA VAL A 127 -11.22 6.82 -0.53
C VAL A 127 -12.16 5.88 0.21
N LEU A 128 -11.99 5.72 1.53
CA LEU A 128 -12.79 4.82 2.36
C LEU A 128 -13.50 5.60 3.45
N ASP A 129 -14.81 5.44 3.62
CA ASP A 129 -15.46 6.04 4.80
C ASP A 129 -15.24 5.19 6.07
N ARG A 130 -15.56 5.76 7.23
CA ARG A 130 -15.46 5.10 8.53
C ARG A 130 -16.23 3.77 8.64
N ARG A 131 -17.19 3.50 7.73
CA ARG A 131 -17.99 2.28 7.70
C ARG A 131 -17.39 1.21 6.78
N GLY A 132 -16.29 1.51 6.10
CA GLY A 132 -15.66 0.59 5.15
C GLY A 132 -16.26 0.66 3.75
N GLN A 133 -17.06 1.69 3.42
CA GLN A 133 -17.54 1.90 2.05
C GLN A 133 -16.43 2.50 1.18
N ALA A 134 -16.08 1.81 0.11
CA ALA A 134 -15.08 2.25 -0.85
C ALA A 134 -15.66 3.20 -1.91
N TYR A 135 -14.91 4.24 -2.25
CA TYR A 135 -15.24 5.25 -3.27
C TYR A 135 -14.28 5.23 -4.48
N TRP A 136 -13.37 4.25 -4.52
CA TRP A 136 -12.37 4.05 -5.57
C TRP A 136 -12.67 2.85 -6.50
N GLY A 137 -13.80 2.15 -6.35
CA GLY A 137 -14.11 0.97 -7.16
C GLY A 137 -15.54 0.48 -6.98
N GLY A 138 -16.18 0.08 -8.08
CA GLY A 138 -17.60 -0.29 -8.17
C GLY A 138 -17.99 -1.66 -7.61
N VAL A 139 -17.26 -2.22 -6.65
CA VAL A 139 -17.67 -3.46 -5.98
C VAL A 139 -17.84 -3.14 -4.50
N ARG A 140 -19.08 -3.25 -4.01
CA ARG A 140 -19.33 -3.43 -2.58
C ARG A 140 -18.52 -4.66 -2.16
N ALA A 141 -17.46 -4.47 -1.38
CA ALA A 141 -16.96 -5.55 -0.55
C ALA A 141 -18.06 -5.84 0.48
N SER A 142 -19.03 -6.67 0.12
CA SER A 142 -19.94 -7.25 1.10
C SER A 142 -19.10 -8.05 2.09
N PRO A 143 -19.27 -7.87 3.40
CA PRO A 143 -18.51 -8.60 4.42
C PRO A 143 -18.87 -10.09 4.54
N GLU A 144 -19.48 -10.71 3.52
CA GLU A 144 -20.13 -12.03 3.61
C GLU A 144 -19.34 -13.21 3.01
N ALA A 145 -18.06 -13.04 2.64
CA ALA A 145 -17.25 -14.14 2.09
C ALA A 145 -16.24 -14.74 3.08
N ALA A 146 -16.56 -14.74 4.37
CA ALA A 146 -15.83 -15.48 5.40
C ALA A 146 -16.82 -16.13 6.37
N ALA A 147 -17.52 -17.15 5.88
CA ALA A 147 -18.22 -18.15 6.67
C ALA A 147 -17.82 -19.53 6.16
#